data_AF-A0A935JMW3-F1
#
_entry.id   AF-A0A935JMW3-F1
#
_cell.length_a   1.000
_cell.length_b   1.000
_cell.length_c   1.000
_cell.angle_alpha   90.00
_cell.angle_beta   90.00
_cell.angle_gamma   90.00
#
_symmetry.space_group_name_H-M   'P 1'
#
loop_
_entity.id
_entity.type
_entity.pdbx_description
1 polymer ?
#
loop_
_entity_poly.entity_id
_entity_poly.type
_entity_poly.pdbx_seq_one_letter_code
_entity_poly.pdbx_strand_id
1 'polypeptide(L)'
;MDFKRLFSKRFLILFFGNLILSFLCFLGFWNFYSDVPISQAQFSILASFFTIFGYFMTIYQISQLRYEKDIIHDTQNKQKFTTFKQRASVTCINTKNTLKGMINQLNTANEFNETNIQSFITILNEEKNNMVEIGVEYEAYKLEFELPCDSCMEKIDDCISDLEIIIIEHQMDSFPRTKHIGKLSKIITDITTMEAKIRL
;
A
#
# COMPACT_ATOMS: atom_id res chain seq x y z
N MET A 1 -5.15 -16.67 3.02
CA MET A 1 -4.76 -18.00 3.56
C MET A 1 -4.00 -17.76 4.85
N ASP A 2 -4.53 -18.18 6.01
CA ASP A 2 -4.04 -17.73 7.32
C ASP A 2 -2.58 -18.12 7.61
N PHE A 3 -1.70 -17.13 7.65
CA PHE A 3 -0.29 -17.29 8.02
C PHE A 3 -0.13 -18.00 9.37
N LYS A 4 -1.04 -17.75 10.33
CA LYS A 4 -1.10 -18.48 11.62
C LYS A 4 -1.20 -20.00 11.46
N ARG A 5 -1.94 -20.49 10.46
CA ARG A 5 -2.17 -21.93 10.23
C ARG A 5 -0.98 -22.61 9.54
N LEU A 6 -0.29 -21.90 8.65
CA LEU A 6 0.97 -22.37 8.06
C LEU A 6 2.12 -22.32 9.06
N PHE A 7 2.17 -21.26 9.87
CA PHE A 7 3.11 -21.04 10.97
C PHE A 7 3.04 -22.14 12.02
N SER A 8 1.83 -22.48 12.49
CA SER A 8 1.70 -23.53 13.51
C SER A 8 2.17 -24.88 12.97
N LYS A 9 1.84 -25.24 11.72
CA LYS A 9 2.19 -26.55 11.15
C LYS A 9 3.69 -26.72 10.92
N ARG A 10 4.39 -25.73 10.34
CA ARG A 10 5.84 -25.83 10.09
C ARG A 10 6.65 -25.82 11.39
N PHE A 11 6.27 -24.97 12.34
CA PHE A 11 6.90 -24.94 13.66
C PHE A 11 6.70 -26.26 14.40
N LEU A 12 5.47 -26.80 14.39
CA LEU A 12 5.16 -28.08 15.03
C LEU A 12 6.01 -29.22 14.44
N ILE A 13 6.09 -29.31 13.10
CA ILE A 13 6.86 -30.36 12.42
C ILE A 13 8.35 -30.25 12.73
N LEU A 14 8.92 -29.05 12.74
CA LEU A 14 10.36 -28.86 13.03
C LEU A 14 10.68 -29.11 14.51
N PHE A 15 9.80 -28.68 15.43
CA PHE A 15 9.97 -28.90 16.87
C PHE A 15 9.85 -30.40 17.22
N PHE A 16 8.79 -31.07 16.78
CA PHE A 16 8.64 -32.51 17.01
C PHE A 16 9.67 -33.33 16.23
N GLY A 17 10.06 -32.89 15.02
CA GLY A 17 11.11 -33.54 14.24
C GLY A 17 12.45 -33.55 14.97
N ASN A 18 12.85 -32.44 15.59
CA ASN A 18 14.07 -32.35 16.39
C ASN A 18 13.98 -33.11 17.72
N LEU A 19 12.81 -33.13 18.37
CA LEU A 19 12.57 -33.95 19.56
C LEU A 19 12.67 -35.45 19.26
N ILE A 20 12.03 -35.90 18.17
CA ILE A 20 12.08 -37.29 17.71
C ILE A 20 13.50 -37.65 17.30
N LEU A 21 14.21 -36.80 16.55
CA LEU A 21 15.59 -37.05 16.16
C LEU A 21 16.52 -37.13 17.38
N SER A 22 16.37 -36.23 18.35
CA SER A 22 17.15 -36.25 19.59
C SER A 22 16.86 -37.52 20.42
N PHE A 23 15.59 -37.96 20.44
CA PHE A 23 15.18 -39.20 21.09
C PHE A 23 15.69 -40.45 20.36
N LEU A 24 15.72 -40.45 19.03
CA LEU A 24 16.29 -41.54 18.23
C LEU A 24 17.82 -41.61 18.37
N CYS A 25 18.50 -40.47 18.42
CA CYS A 25 19.93 -40.41 18.74
C CYS A 25 20.19 -40.95 20.16
N PHE A 26 19.32 -40.63 21.12
CA PHE A 26 19.38 -41.18 22.48
C PHE A 26 19.20 -42.69 22.51
N LEU A 27 18.17 -43.24 21.83
CA LEU A 27 17.93 -44.67 21.74
C LEU A 27 19.06 -45.41 21.00
N GLY A 28 19.61 -44.81 19.94
CA GLY A 28 20.77 -45.34 19.22
C GLY A 28 22.00 -45.39 20.11
N PHE A 29 22.27 -44.33 20.87
CA PHE A 29 23.37 -44.29 21.83
C PHE A 29 23.18 -45.30 22.97
N TRP A 30 21.96 -45.41 23.52
CA TRP A 30 21.61 -46.37 24.57
C TRP A 30 21.80 -47.82 24.11
N ASN A 31 21.36 -48.17 22.90
CA ASN A 31 21.53 -49.51 22.33
C ASN A 31 22.98 -49.81 21.94
N PHE A 32 23.78 -48.81 21.57
CA PHE A 32 25.18 -49.01 21.15
C PHE A 32 26.15 -49.07 22.33
N TYR A 33 25.84 -48.39 23.44
CA TYR A 33 26.66 -48.34 24.65
C TYR A 33 26.06 -49.12 25.82
N SER A 34 25.02 -49.93 25.60
CA SER A 34 24.44 -50.79 26.65
C SER A 34 25.48 -51.70 27.31
N ASP A 35 26.54 -52.03 26.57
CA ASP A 35 27.59 -52.96 26.98
C ASP A 35 28.92 -52.26 27.36
N VAL A 36 28.94 -50.92 27.32
CA VAL A 36 30.12 -50.11 27.66
C VAL A 36 29.78 -49.28 28.90
N PRO A 37 30.51 -49.39 30.02
CA PRO A 37 30.23 -48.64 31.23
C PRO A 37 30.62 -47.17 31.04
N ILE A 38 29.75 -46.40 30.39
CA ILE A 38 29.84 -44.95 30.39
C ILE A 38 29.53 -44.49 31.81
N SER A 39 30.46 -43.77 32.42
CA SER A 39 30.20 -43.16 33.73
C SER A 39 28.99 -42.23 33.65
N GLN A 40 28.15 -42.22 34.67
CA GLN A 40 26.97 -41.35 34.73
C GLN A 40 27.29 -39.87 34.38
N ALA A 41 28.50 -39.41 34.72
CA ALA A 41 29.01 -38.09 34.38
C ALA A 41 29.14 -37.84 32.86
N GLN A 42 29.67 -38.80 32.09
CA GLN A 42 29.83 -38.66 30.64
C GLN A 42 28.48 -38.64 29.92
N PHE A 43 27.52 -39.45 30.37
CA PHE A 43 26.15 -39.43 29.86
C PHE A 43 25.45 -38.09 30.16
N SER A 44 25.58 -37.58 31.39
CA SER A 44 25.03 -36.27 31.76
C SER A 44 25.64 -35.12 30.96
N ILE A 45 26.95 -35.16 30.66
CA ILE A 45 27.63 -34.15 29.81
C ILE A 45 27.08 -34.19 28.39
N LEU A 46 26.94 -35.39 27.80
CA LEU A 46 26.43 -35.54 26.44
C LEU A 46 24.98 -35.07 26.32
N ALA A 47 24.11 -35.47 27.25
CA ALA A 47 22.71 -35.02 27.31
C ALA A 47 22.60 -33.50 27.48
N SER A 48 23.48 -32.91 28.31
CA SER A 48 23.55 -31.45 28.49
C SER A 48 23.99 -30.75 27.20
N PHE A 49 24.97 -31.28 26.47
CA PHE A 49 25.42 -30.73 25.19
C PHE A 49 24.30 -30.75 24.13
N PHE A 50 23.58 -31.86 23.99
CA PHE A 50 22.43 -31.95 23.09
C PHE A 50 21.31 -30.97 23.47
N THR A 51 21.07 -30.76 24.76
CA THR A 51 20.06 -29.82 25.26
C THR A 51 20.45 -28.36 24.93
N ILE A 52 21.70 -27.99 25.17
CA ILE A 52 22.24 -26.65 24.85
C ILE A 52 22.20 -26.41 23.33
N PHE A 53 22.66 -27.38 22.54
CA PHE A 53 22.64 -27.28 21.08
C PHE A 53 21.21 -27.15 20.52
N GLY A 54 20.27 -27.96 21.02
CA GLY A 54 18.86 -27.87 20.66
C GLY A 54 18.23 -26.51 21.01
N TYR A 55 18.63 -25.92 22.14
CA TYR A 55 18.21 -24.59 22.55
C TYR A 55 18.72 -23.49 21.59
N PHE A 56 20.01 -23.53 21.22
CA PHE A 56 20.58 -22.60 20.24
C PHE A 56 19.90 -22.71 18.87
N MET A 57 19.63 -23.92 18.39
CA MET A 57 18.90 -24.14 17.13
C MET A 57 17.47 -23.58 17.18
N THR A 58 16.80 -23.71 18.32
CA THR A 58 15.44 -23.15 18.51
C THR A 58 15.46 -21.62 18.49
N ILE A 59 16.42 -20.99 19.19
CA ILE A 59 16.60 -19.53 19.16
C ILE A 59 16.90 -19.04 17.74
N TYR A 60 17.81 -19.71 17.03
CA TYR A 60 18.16 -19.37 15.65
C TYR A 60 16.94 -19.43 14.72
N GLN A 61 16.11 -20.48 14.84
CA GLN A 61 14.89 -20.61 14.06
C GLN A 61 13.86 -19.53 14.40
N ILE A 62 13.67 -19.20 15.68
CA ILE A 62 12.80 -18.09 16.10
C ILE A 62 13.31 -16.76 15.53
N SER A 63 14.62 -16.55 15.51
CA SER A 63 15.24 -15.34 14.94
C SER A 63 15.00 -15.25 13.43
N GLN A 64 15.21 -16.34 12.69
CA GLN A 64 14.92 -16.41 11.25
C GLN A 64 13.44 -16.14 10.95
N LEU A 65 12.53 -16.70 11.75
CA LEU A 65 11.09 -16.48 11.60
C LEU A 65 10.68 -15.02 11.88
N ARG A 66 11.30 -14.36 12.86
CA ARG A 66 11.08 -12.92 13.10
C ARG A 66 11.57 -12.10 11.91
N TYR A 67 12.77 -12.38 11.42
CA TYR A 67 13.35 -11.71 10.28
C TYR A 67 12.50 -11.89 9.00
N GLU A 68 12.01 -13.11 8.72
CA GLU A 68 11.08 -13.36 7.61
C GLU A 68 9.76 -12.59 7.76
N LYS A 69 9.22 -12.52 8.97
CA LYS A 69 7.99 -11.76 9.24
C LYS A 69 8.19 -10.27 8.98
N ASP A 70 9.32 -9.71 9.38
CA ASP A 70 9.66 -8.31 9.15
C ASP A 70 9.82 -8.03 7.64
N ILE A 71 10.51 -8.91 6.89
CA ILE A 71 10.60 -8.82 5.42
C ILE A 71 9.22 -8.84 4.76
N ILE A 72 8.34 -9.77 5.16
CA ILE A 72 7.00 -9.88 4.57
C ILE A 72 6.19 -8.63 4.88
N HIS A 73 6.27 -8.11 6.11
CA HIS A 73 5.59 -6.90 6.53
C HIS A 73 6.07 -5.67 5.72
N ASP A 74 7.37 -5.51 5.57
CA ASP A 74 7.97 -4.43 4.79
C ASP A 74 7.61 -4.54 3.31
N THR A 75 7.61 -5.76 2.77
CA THR A 75 7.20 -6.03 1.38
C THR A 75 5.71 -5.70 1.17
N GLN A 76 4.84 -6.05 2.12
CA GLN A 76 3.41 -5.70 2.06
C GLN A 76 3.19 -4.19 2.14
N ASN A 77 3.89 -3.48 3.00
CA ASN A 77 3.77 -2.03 3.11
C ASN A 77 4.28 -1.34 1.85
N LYS A 78 5.39 -1.81 1.28
CA LYS A 78 5.91 -1.32 -0.01
C LYS A 78 4.93 -1.57 -1.16
N GLN A 79 4.29 -2.74 -1.19
CA GLN A 79 3.26 -3.05 -2.19
C GLN A 79 2.05 -2.14 -2.03
N LYS A 80 1.55 -1.96 -0.80
CA LYS A 80 0.43 -1.04 -0.50
C LYS A 80 0.75 0.39 -0.91
N PHE A 81 1.93 0.90 -0.57
CA PHE A 81 2.40 2.22 -0.98
C PHE A 81 2.38 2.39 -2.51
N THR A 82 2.88 1.39 -3.24
CA THR A 82 2.87 1.39 -4.71
C THR A 82 1.43 1.44 -5.25
N THR A 83 0.51 0.67 -4.65
CA THR A 83 -0.91 0.69 -5.02
C THR A 83 -1.55 2.06 -4.78
N PHE A 84 -1.27 2.70 -3.64
CA PHE A 84 -1.78 4.05 -3.34
C PHE A 84 -1.27 5.09 -4.34
N LYS A 85 0.03 5.07 -4.64
CA LYS A 85 0.62 5.92 -5.68
C LYS A 85 -0.06 5.73 -7.03
N GLN A 86 -0.31 4.48 -7.42
CA GLN A 86 -0.97 4.17 -8.69
C GLN A 86 -2.41 4.70 -8.72
N ARG A 87 -3.21 4.46 -7.67
CA ARG A 87 -4.59 4.98 -7.56
C ARG A 87 -4.62 6.50 -7.63
N ALA A 88 -3.79 7.18 -6.84
CA ALA A 88 -3.73 8.65 -6.83
C ALA A 88 -3.32 9.21 -8.20
N SER A 89 -2.33 8.59 -8.86
CA SER A 89 -1.92 8.99 -10.22
C SER A 89 -3.05 8.81 -11.23
N VAL A 90 -3.85 7.74 -11.14
CA VAL A 90 -4.99 7.51 -12.05
C VAL A 90 -6.04 8.59 -11.86
N THR A 91 -6.40 8.93 -10.62
CA THR A 91 -7.33 10.04 -10.34
C THR A 91 -6.83 11.35 -10.94
N CYS A 92 -5.55 11.72 -10.75
CA CYS A 92 -4.98 12.92 -11.37
C CYS A 92 -5.07 12.91 -12.91
N ILE A 93 -4.83 11.76 -13.54
CA ILE A 93 -4.94 11.60 -15.00
C ILE A 93 -6.39 11.79 -15.46
N ASN A 94 -7.35 11.19 -14.76
CA ASN A 94 -8.76 11.30 -15.08
C ASN A 94 -9.23 12.75 -14.94
N THR A 95 -8.93 13.41 -13.81
CA THR A 95 -9.24 14.82 -13.59
C THR A 95 -8.68 15.69 -14.73
N LYS A 96 -7.41 15.50 -15.09
CA LYS A 96 -6.77 16.21 -16.21
C LYS A 96 -7.51 16.00 -17.55
N ASN A 97 -7.94 14.78 -17.84
CA ASN A 97 -8.65 14.47 -19.08
C ASN A 97 -10.05 15.09 -19.10
N THR A 98 -10.75 15.07 -17.97
CA THR A 98 -12.04 15.75 -17.78
C THR A 98 -11.92 17.26 -18.03
N LEU A 99 -10.90 17.90 -17.46
CA LEU A 99 -10.61 19.32 -17.68
C LEU A 99 -10.30 19.65 -19.14
N LYS A 100 -9.52 18.81 -19.83
CA LYS A 100 -9.24 18.99 -21.26
C LYS A 100 -10.50 18.85 -22.10
N GLY A 101 -11.36 17.89 -21.77
CA GLY A 101 -12.67 17.72 -22.40
C GLY A 101 -13.51 18.99 -22.27
N MET A 102 -13.49 19.61 -21.09
CA MET A 102 -14.23 20.84 -20.85
C MET A 102 -13.65 22.05 -21.58
N ILE A 103 -12.33 22.23 -21.59
CA ILE A 103 -11.68 23.30 -22.37
C ILE A 103 -12.03 23.16 -23.86
N ASN A 104 -12.06 21.94 -24.39
CA ASN A 104 -12.47 21.70 -25.77
C ASN A 104 -13.92 22.16 -26.00
N GLN A 105 -14.85 21.87 -25.09
CA GLN A 105 -16.23 22.34 -25.19
C GLN A 105 -16.37 23.86 -25.04
N LEU A 106 -15.58 24.51 -24.18
CA LEU A 106 -15.55 25.98 -24.07
C LEU A 106 -15.08 26.65 -25.37
N ASN A 107 -14.18 25.99 -26.10
CA ASN A 107 -13.70 26.44 -27.40
C ASN A 107 -14.74 26.23 -28.52
N THR A 108 -15.61 25.22 -28.42
CA THR A 108 -16.67 24.94 -29.41
C THR A 108 -17.97 25.63 -29.03
N ALA A 109 -18.23 26.79 -29.63
CA ALA A 109 -19.36 27.65 -29.28
C ALA A 109 -20.76 27.01 -29.30
N ASN A 110 -20.95 25.93 -30.07
CA ASN A 110 -22.24 25.27 -30.30
C ASN A 110 -22.53 24.10 -29.35
N GLU A 111 -21.55 23.60 -28.61
CA GLU A 111 -21.71 22.42 -27.73
C GLU A 111 -21.70 22.78 -26.24
N PHE A 112 -21.44 24.05 -25.93
CA PHE A 112 -21.37 24.51 -24.55
C PHE A 112 -22.77 24.78 -24.00
N ASN A 113 -23.21 23.96 -23.04
CA ASN A 113 -24.50 24.11 -22.37
C ASN A 113 -24.39 23.70 -20.88
N GLU A 114 -25.38 24.11 -20.09
CA GLU A 114 -25.43 23.88 -18.64
C GLU A 114 -25.38 22.39 -18.26
N THR A 115 -26.10 21.54 -19.00
CA THR A 115 -26.12 20.07 -18.78
C THR A 115 -24.72 19.46 -18.91
N ASN A 116 -23.95 19.89 -19.90
CA ASN A 116 -22.60 19.40 -20.13
C ASN A 116 -21.66 19.83 -18.98
N ILE A 117 -21.77 21.08 -18.51
CA ILE A 117 -20.99 21.57 -17.37
C ILE A 117 -21.33 20.77 -16.11
N GLN A 118 -22.62 20.51 -15.86
CA GLN A 118 -23.06 19.74 -14.71
C GLN A 118 -22.53 18.29 -14.76
N SER A 119 -22.41 17.70 -15.96
CA SER A 119 -21.80 16.39 -16.13
C SER A 119 -20.31 16.39 -15.74
N PHE A 120 -19.56 17.43 -16.10
CA PHE A 120 -18.16 17.58 -15.69
C PHE A 120 -18.02 17.78 -14.19
N ILE A 121 -18.88 18.61 -13.57
CA ILE A 121 -18.91 18.79 -12.11
C ILE A 121 -19.16 17.46 -11.40
N THR A 122 -20.08 16.64 -11.92
CA THR A 122 -20.38 15.31 -11.34
C THR A 122 -19.15 14.40 -11.38
N ILE A 123 -18.46 14.32 -12.53
CA ILE A 123 -17.23 13.52 -12.67
C ILE A 123 -16.12 14.03 -11.75
N LEU A 124 -15.94 15.35 -11.65
CA LEU A 124 -14.92 15.94 -10.77
C LEU A 124 -15.20 15.67 -9.29
N ASN A 125 -16.48 15.67 -8.88
CA ASN A 125 -16.87 15.29 -7.52
C ASN A 125 -16.58 13.81 -7.23
N GLU A 126 -16.79 12.92 -8.20
CA GLU A 126 -16.42 11.49 -8.06
C GLU A 126 -14.91 11.33 -7.88
N GLU A 127 -14.11 12.02 -8.72
CA GLU A 127 -12.65 11.98 -8.60
C GLU A 127 -12.14 12.62 -7.30
N LYS A 128 -12.81 13.66 -6.79
CA LYS A 128 -12.55 14.20 -5.45
C LYS A 128 -12.77 13.15 -4.38
N ASN A 129 -13.92 12.47 -4.38
CA ASN A 129 -14.25 11.44 -3.40
C ASN A 129 -13.23 10.28 -3.45
N ASN A 130 -12.82 9.87 -4.65
CA ASN A 130 -11.75 8.88 -4.83
C ASN A 130 -10.44 9.33 -4.15
N MET A 131 -10.06 10.60 -4.30
CA MET A 131 -8.86 11.15 -3.66
C MET A 131 -8.98 11.21 -2.13
N VAL A 132 -10.18 11.53 -1.60
CA VAL A 132 -10.46 11.47 -0.16
C VAL A 132 -10.30 10.05 0.38
N GLU A 133 -10.90 9.06 -0.28
CA GLU A 133 -10.80 7.65 0.12
C GLU A 133 -9.34 7.17 0.12
N ILE A 134 -8.57 7.55 -0.90
CA ILE A 134 -7.12 7.27 -0.95
C ILE A 134 -6.40 7.90 0.23
N GLY A 135 -6.69 9.16 0.57
CA GLY A 135 -6.10 9.86 1.71
C GLY A 135 -6.40 9.18 3.05
N VAL A 136 -7.67 8.84 3.30
CA VAL A 136 -8.10 8.17 4.54
C VAL A 136 -7.47 6.79 4.68
N GLU A 137 -7.47 5.99 3.60
CA GLU A 137 -6.80 4.69 3.61
C GLU A 137 -5.29 4.86 3.86
N TYR A 138 -4.66 5.85 3.22
CA TYR A 138 -3.22 6.12 3.36
C TYR A 138 -2.83 6.45 4.81
N GLU A 139 -3.55 7.36 5.46
CA GLU A 139 -3.33 7.74 6.86
C GLU A 139 -3.48 6.56 7.81
N ALA A 140 -4.46 5.68 7.56
CA ALA A 140 -4.68 4.48 8.37
C ALA A 140 -3.46 3.53 8.36
N TYR A 141 -2.66 3.53 7.30
CA TYR A 141 -1.45 2.73 7.20
C TYR A 141 -0.19 3.40 7.78
N LYS A 142 -0.27 4.67 8.23
CA LYS A 142 0.84 5.43 8.82
C LYS A 142 2.14 5.32 8.01
N LEU A 143 2.04 5.43 6.69
CA LEU A 143 3.18 5.30 5.78
C LEU A 143 4.07 6.56 5.89
N GLU A 144 5.40 6.38 5.81
CA GLU A 144 6.39 7.44 6.09
C GLU A 144 6.51 8.54 5.04
N PHE A 145 5.79 8.44 3.92
CA PHE A 145 5.93 9.35 2.79
C PHE A 145 4.76 10.33 2.73
N GLU A 146 4.97 11.52 2.19
CA GLU A 146 3.86 12.44 1.92
C GLU A 146 3.23 12.10 0.56
N LEU A 147 1.94 11.82 0.55
CA LEU A 147 1.14 11.80 -0.68
C LEU A 147 0.42 13.15 -0.78
N PRO A 148 0.58 13.91 -1.88
CA PRO A 148 -0.01 15.24 -2.04
C PRO A 148 -1.52 15.17 -2.35
N CYS A 149 -2.26 14.34 -1.62
CA CYS A 149 -3.70 14.16 -1.81
C CYS A 149 -4.46 15.45 -1.48
N ASP A 150 -4.11 16.12 -0.36
CA ASP A 150 -4.78 17.36 0.07
C ASP A 150 -4.66 18.48 -0.95
N SER A 151 -3.45 18.70 -1.47
CA SER A 151 -3.23 19.66 -2.54
C SER A 151 -3.98 19.29 -3.82
N CYS A 152 -4.13 18.01 -4.14
CA CYS A 152 -4.91 17.59 -5.29
C CYS A 152 -6.40 17.85 -5.10
N MET A 153 -6.94 17.57 -3.91
CA MET A 153 -8.34 17.84 -3.56
C MET A 153 -8.64 19.34 -3.64
N GLU A 154 -7.76 20.19 -3.10
CA GLU A 154 -7.87 21.65 -3.18
C GLU A 154 -7.95 22.13 -4.63
N LYS A 155 -7.14 21.56 -5.53
CA LYS A 155 -7.20 21.90 -6.97
C LYS A 155 -8.45 21.41 -7.68
N ILE A 156 -9.02 20.29 -7.26
CA ILE A 156 -10.31 19.83 -7.79
C ILE A 156 -11.42 20.76 -7.31
N ASP A 157 -11.39 21.22 -6.05
CA ASP A 157 -12.34 22.18 -5.50
C ASP A 157 -12.27 23.55 -6.17
N ASP A 158 -11.05 24.06 -6.38
CA ASP A 158 -10.80 25.28 -7.18
C ASP A 158 -11.45 25.17 -8.56
N CYS A 159 -11.37 23.99 -9.18
CA CYS A 159 -12.00 23.75 -10.47
C CYS A 159 -13.53 23.76 -10.35
N ILE A 160 -14.11 22.97 -9.44
CA ILE A 160 -15.57 22.87 -9.29
C ILE A 160 -16.17 24.26 -9.07
N SER A 161 -15.54 25.07 -8.22
CA SER A 161 -15.98 26.45 -7.98
C SER A 161 -15.93 27.31 -9.25
N ASP A 162 -14.88 27.19 -10.07
CA ASP A 162 -14.79 27.92 -11.34
C ASP A 162 -15.86 27.44 -12.34
N LEU A 163 -16.22 26.14 -12.33
CA LEU A 163 -17.32 25.59 -13.15
C LEU A 163 -18.68 26.13 -12.74
N GLU A 164 -18.94 26.23 -11.44
CA GLU A 164 -20.18 26.80 -10.92
C GLU A 164 -20.30 28.29 -11.30
N ILE A 165 -19.20 29.04 -11.24
CA ILE A 165 -19.15 30.43 -11.72
C ILE A 165 -19.43 30.49 -13.22
N ILE A 166 -18.87 29.57 -14.01
CA ILE A 166 -19.10 29.49 -15.45
C ILE A 166 -20.59 29.25 -15.76
N ILE A 167 -21.29 28.42 -15.00
CA ILE A 167 -22.75 28.22 -15.16
C ILE A 167 -23.49 29.55 -14.96
N ILE A 168 -23.18 30.27 -13.88
CA ILE A 168 -23.81 31.56 -13.55
C ILE A 168 -23.51 32.61 -14.63
N GLU A 169 -22.24 32.74 -15.03
CA GLU A 169 -21.81 33.73 -16.03
C GLU A 169 -22.29 33.37 -17.45
N HIS A 170 -22.51 32.09 -17.77
CA HIS A 170 -23.05 31.66 -19.06
C HIS A 170 -24.51 32.10 -19.27
N GLN A 171 -25.26 32.30 -18.18
CA GLN A 171 -26.62 32.84 -18.21
C GLN A 171 -26.65 34.36 -18.41
N MET A 172 -25.49 35.02 -18.50
CA MET A 172 -25.36 36.47 -18.70
C MET A 172 -24.94 36.80 -20.16
N ASP A 173 -25.35 37.96 -20.68
CA ASP A 173 -25.09 38.40 -22.06
C ASP A 173 -23.58 38.53 -22.40
N SER A 174 -22.70 38.61 -21.41
CA SER A 174 -21.26 38.71 -21.58
C SER A 174 -20.52 37.54 -20.92
N PHE A 175 -20.40 36.41 -21.62
CA PHE A 175 -19.68 35.23 -21.13
C PHE A 175 -18.18 35.28 -21.50
N PRO A 176 -17.26 35.55 -20.55
CA PRO A 176 -15.83 35.77 -20.84
C PRO A 176 -15.06 34.45 -20.96
N ARG A 177 -15.31 33.68 -22.02
CA ARG A 177 -14.72 32.33 -22.25
C ARG A 177 -13.20 32.25 -22.06
N THR A 178 -12.46 33.24 -22.55
CA THR A 178 -10.98 33.27 -22.50
C THR A 178 -10.43 33.32 -21.08
N LYS A 179 -11.14 33.99 -20.15
CA LYS A 179 -10.77 34.05 -18.72
C LYS A 179 -10.82 32.66 -18.08
N HIS A 180 -11.91 31.94 -18.32
CA HIS A 180 -12.16 30.60 -17.78
C HIS A 180 -11.22 29.55 -18.37
N ILE A 181 -10.99 29.60 -19.69
CA ILE A 181 -10.01 28.72 -20.35
C ILE A 181 -8.61 28.90 -19.75
N GLY A 182 -8.20 30.14 -19.46
CA GLY A 182 -6.91 30.45 -18.84
C GLY A 182 -6.77 29.85 -17.43
N LYS A 183 -7.82 29.96 -16.60
CA LYS A 183 -7.85 29.38 -15.26
C LYS A 183 -7.79 27.85 -15.29
N LEU A 184 -8.65 27.20 -16.08
CA LEU A 184 -8.67 25.73 -16.21
C LEU A 184 -7.33 25.18 -16.72
N SER A 185 -6.69 25.88 -17.66
CA SER A 185 -5.35 25.52 -18.16
C SER A 185 -4.26 25.58 -17.08
N LYS A 186 -4.37 26.56 -16.16
CA LYS A 186 -3.48 26.64 -15.00
C LYS A 186 -3.68 25.45 -14.05
N ILE A 187 -4.93 25.10 -13.75
CA ILE A 187 -5.27 23.95 -12.90
C ILE A 187 -4.75 22.64 -13.52
N ILE A 188 -4.87 22.46 -14.84
CA ILE A 188 -4.28 21.31 -15.55
C ILE A 188 -2.76 21.22 -15.32
N THR A 189 -2.07 22.36 -15.35
CA THR A 189 -0.62 22.43 -15.15
C THR A 189 -0.24 22.05 -13.71
N ASP A 190 -1.00 22.55 -12.74
CA ASP A 190 -0.83 22.23 -11.32
C ASP A 190 -1.06 20.74 -11.06
N ILE A 191 -2.14 20.15 -11.60
CA ILE A 191 -2.44 18.71 -11.50
C ILE A 191 -1.36 17.87 -12.18
N THR A 192 -0.83 18.30 -13.33
CA THR A 192 0.26 17.60 -14.01
C THR A 192 1.53 17.60 -13.17
N THR A 193 1.82 18.70 -12.48
CA THR A 193 2.96 18.80 -11.56
C THR A 193 2.77 17.88 -10.34
N MET A 194 1.55 17.77 -9.82
CA MET A 194 1.23 16.84 -8.73
C MET A 194 1.32 15.37 -9.16
N GLU A 195 0.81 15.02 -10.34
CA GLU A 195 0.96 13.67 -10.92
C GLU A 195 2.43 13.27 -11.00
N ALA A 196 3.30 14.18 -11.47
CA ALA A 196 4.73 13.93 -11.55
C ALA A 196 5.35 13.69 -10.16
N LYS A 197 4.95 14.46 -9.14
CA LYS A 197 5.39 14.25 -7.75
C LYS A 197 4.91 12.92 -7.17
N ILE A 198 3.70 12.46 -7.51
CA ILE A 198 3.17 11.16 -7.07
C ILE A 198 3.96 10.01 -7.71
N ARG A 199 4.42 10.17 -8.95
CA ARG A 199 5.17 9.12 -9.67
C ARG A 199 6.63 8.97 -9.24
N LEU A 200 7.29 10.06 -8.84
CA LEU A 200 8.66 10.07 -8.31
C LEU A 200 8.71 9.44 -6.92
#